data_AF-A0A497II44-F1
#
_entry.id   AF-A0A497II44-F1
#
_cell.length_a   1.000
_cell.length_b   1.000
_cell.length_c   1.000
_cell.angle_alpha   90.00
_cell.angle_beta   90.00
_cell.angle_gamma   90.00
#
_symmetry.space_group_name_H-M   'P 1'
#
loop_
_entity.id
_entity.type
_entity.pdbx_description
1 polymer ?
#
loop_
_entity_poly.entity_id
_entity_poly.type
_entity_poly.pdbx_seq_one_letter_code
_entity_poly.pdbx_strand_id
1 'polypeptide(L)'
;TGEPIITRIAVKPTPSIAKPQKTVNIKKMEESELRIEGRHDPAIPPRIVPVAEAMVALVLADHMIQNGFIHPSRLDRKLEGE
;
A
#
# COMPACT_ATOMS: atom_id res chain seq x y z
N THR A 1 -1.81 11.38 24.66
CA THR A 1 -2.33 10.38 25.61
C THR A 1 -1.44 9.14 25.72
N GLY A 2 -0.54 8.84 24.76
CA GLY A 2 0.45 7.74 24.91
C GLY A 2 -0.14 6.32 24.84
N GLU A 3 -1.45 6.22 24.60
CA GLU A 3 -2.18 4.96 24.50
C GLU A 3 -1.90 4.24 23.18
N PRO A 4 -2.10 2.91 23.11
CA PRO A 4 -1.97 2.15 21.87
C PRO A 4 -2.87 2.68 20.75
N ILE A 5 -2.28 2.85 19.57
CA ILE A 5 -3.03 3.20 18.36
C ILE A 5 -3.58 1.91 17.75
N ILE A 6 -4.91 1.77 17.76
CA ILE A 6 -5.61 0.59 17.19
C ILE A 6 -6.25 0.96 15.86
N THR A 7 -5.75 0.39 14.77
CA THR A 7 -6.29 0.58 13.41
C THR A 7 -6.95 -0.69 12.89
N ARG A 8 -8.03 -0.54 12.13
CA ARG A 8 -8.66 -1.65 11.38
C ARG A 8 -8.82 -1.24 9.94
N ILE A 9 -8.58 -2.18 9.02
CA ILE A 9 -8.69 -1.95 7.59
C ILE A 9 -9.64 -2.97 6.97
N ALA A 10 -10.47 -2.50 6.04
CA ALA A 10 -11.30 -3.36 5.20
C ALA A 10 -10.61 -3.55 3.85
N VAL A 11 -10.50 -4.80 3.41
CA VAL A 11 -9.86 -5.17 2.15
C VAL A 11 -10.90 -5.83 1.26
N LYS A 12 -11.05 -5.31 0.05
CA LYS A 12 -11.91 -5.94 -0.96
C LYS A 12 -11.33 -7.30 -1.41
N PRO A 13 -12.16 -8.23 -1.91
CA PRO A 13 -11.66 -9.46 -2.52
C PRO A 13 -10.71 -9.21 -3.70
N THR A 14 -9.88 -10.22 -4.00
CA THR A 14 -8.99 -10.20 -5.17
C THR A 14 -9.81 -9.97 -6.45
N PRO A 15 -9.53 -8.92 -7.25
CA PRO A 15 -10.28 -8.66 -8.47
C PRO A 15 -9.96 -9.68 -9.57
N SER A 16 -8.73 -10.18 -9.61
CA SER A 16 -8.31 -11.20 -10.57
C SER A 16 -8.73 -12.58 -10.10
N ILE A 17 -9.71 -13.16 -10.77
CA ILE A 17 -10.22 -14.51 -10.52
C ILE A 17 -10.32 -15.27 -11.83
N ALA A 18 -10.30 -16.59 -11.75
CA ALA A 18 -10.33 -17.47 -12.93
C ALA A 18 -11.66 -17.46 -13.71
N LYS A 19 -12.72 -16.85 -13.15
CA LYS A 19 -14.02 -16.75 -13.83
C LYS A 19 -13.97 -15.67 -14.91
N PRO A 20 -14.69 -15.84 -16.04
CA PRO A 20 -14.86 -14.76 -17.01
C PRO A 20 -15.54 -13.55 -16.36
N GLN A 21 -15.03 -12.35 -16.66
CA GLN A 21 -15.49 -11.08 -16.08
C GLN A 21 -15.87 -10.11 -17.19
N LYS A 22 -17.00 -9.40 -17.04
CA LYS A 22 -17.38 -8.32 -17.95
C LYS A 22 -16.54 -7.09 -17.68
N THR A 23 -16.03 -6.45 -18.74
CA THR A 23 -15.25 -5.22 -18.65
C THR A 23 -15.40 -4.40 -19.93
N VAL A 24 -14.70 -3.27 -20.04
CA VAL A 24 -14.68 -2.40 -21.21
C VAL A 24 -13.28 -2.36 -21.82
N ASN A 25 -13.20 -2.49 -23.14
CA ASN A 25 -11.97 -2.26 -23.87
C ASN A 25 -11.79 -0.76 -24.13
N ILE A 26 -10.87 -0.12 -23.41
CA ILE A 26 -10.66 1.34 -23.45
C ILE A 26 -10.23 1.84 -24.84
N LYS A 27 -9.58 1.02 -25.67
CA LYS A 27 -9.16 1.42 -27.03
C LYS A 27 -10.32 1.44 -28.03
N LYS A 28 -11.27 0.52 -27.88
CA LYS A 28 -12.42 0.37 -28.78
C LYS A 28 -13.69 1.03 -28.25
N MET A 29 -13.73 1.35 -26.95
CA MET A 29 -14.90 1.86 -26.25
C MET A 29 -16.10 0.90 -26.32
N GLU A 30 -15.83 -0.40 -26.26
CA GLU A 30 -16.82 -1.48 -26.41
C GLU A 30 -16.78 -2.45 -25.22
N GLU A 31 -17.91 -3.10 -24.95
CA GLU A 31 -18.00 -4.20 -23.97
C GLU A 31 -17.09 -5.37 -24.39
N SER A 32 -16.45 -6.00 -23.41
CA SER A 32 -15.58 -7.14 -23.63
C SER A 32 -15.63 -8.12 -22.45
N GLU A 33 -15.33 -9.39 -22.71
CA GLU A 33 -15.15 -10.41 -21.67
C GLU A 33 -13.65 -10.60 -21.41
N LEU A 34 -13.25 -10.50 -20.14
CA LEU A 34 -11.89 -10.74 -19.67
C LEU A 34 -11.81 -12.11 -18.98
N ARG A 35 -10.93 -12.96 -19.48
CA ARG A 35 -10.50 -14.19 -18.80
C ARG A 35 -9.06 -14.03 -18.38
N ILE A 36 -8.81 -14.18 -17.09
CA ILE A 36 -7.47 -14.05 -16.52
C ILE A 36 -6.95 -15.46 -16.26
N GLU A 37 -5.80 -15.77 -16.85
CA GLU A 37 -5.13 -17.05 -16.71
C GLU A 37 -3.99 -16.98 -15.69
N GLY A 38 -3.60 -18.12 -15.15
CA GLY A 38 -2.49 -18.24 -14.19
C GLY A 38 -2.92 -18.30 -12.72
N ARG A 39 -1.94 -18.16 -11.82
CA ARG A 39 -2.17 -18.19 -10.37
C ARG A 39 -2.58 -16.82 -9.86
N HIS A 40 -3.60 -16.79 -9.02
CA HIS A 40 -4.07 -15.58 -8.33
C HIS A 40 -4.08 -15.83 -6.83
N ASP A 41 -3.95 -14.77 -6.05
CA ASP A 41 -4.11 -14.88 -4.60
C ASP A 41 -5.59 -15.16 -4.29
N PRO A 42 -5.92 -16.31 -3.65
CA PRO A 42 -7.29 -16.58 -3.23
C PRO A 42 -7.73 -15.66 -2.08
N ALA A 43 -6.77 -15.12 -1.33
CA ALA A 43 -6.97 -14.17 -0.25
C ALA A 43 -5.79 -13.19 -0.19
N ILE A 44 -6.06 -11.89 -0.40
CA ILE A 44 -5.07 -10.82 -0.22
C ILE A 44 -4.76 -10.51 1.26
N PRO A 45 -5.69 -10.62 2.23
CA PRO A 45 -5.45 -10.16 3.60
C PRO A 45 -4.11 -10.58 4.25
N PRO A 46 -3.64 -11.84 4.14
CA PRO A 46 -2.35 -12.23 4.71
C PRO A 46 -1.15 -11.43 4.19
N ARG A 47 -1.21 -10.98 2.93
CA ARG A 47 -0.15 -10.16 2.31
C ARG A 47 -0.26 -8.68 2.66
N ILE A 48 -1.47 -8.20 3.00
CA ILE A 48 -1.70 -6.79 3.33
C ILE A 48 -1.23 -6.44 4.73
N VAL A 49 -1.33 -7.36 5.69
CA VAL A 49 -0.92 -7.11 7.08
C VAL A 49 0.49 -6.49 7.19
N PRO A 50 1.56 -7.08 6.63
CA PRO A 50 2.91 -6.48 6.74
C PRO A 50 3.02 -5.12 6.03
N VAL A 51 2.27 -4.91 4.94
CA VAL A 51 2.24 -3.61 4.26
C VAL A 51 1.55 -2.56 5.13
N ALA A 52 0.42 -2.90 5.75
CA ALA A 52 -0.32 -1.99 6.63
C ALA A 52 0.52 -1.60 7.86
N GLU A 53 1.21 -2.55 8.48
CA GLU A 53 2.14 -2.31 9.58
C GLU A 53 3.27 -1.35 9.17
N ALA A 54 3.89 -1.60 8.01
CA ALA A 54 4.93 -0.73 7.48
C ALA A 54 4.41 0.69 7.19
N MET A 55 3.21 0.83 6.61
CA MET A 55 2.62 2.14 6.35
C MET A 55 2.32 2.91 7.63
N VAL A 56 1.80 2.25 8.68
CA VAL A 56 1.60 2.88 9.99
C VAL A 56 2.93 3.32 10.59
N ALA A 57 3.97 2.48 10.53
CA ALA A 57 5.30 2.83 11.02
C ALA A 57 5.90 4.05 10.29
N LEU A 58 5.76 4.11 8.96
CA LEU A 58 6.22 5.26 8.16
C LEU A 58 5.49 6.55 8.54
N VAL A 59 4.17 6.50 8.69
CA VAL A 59 3.37 7.68 9.08
C VAL A 59 3.74 8.14 10.49
N LEU A 60 3.93 7.22 11.44
CA LEU A 60 4.38 7.58 12.79
C LEU A 60 5.79 8.18 12.78
N ALA A 61 6.72 7.61 12.00
CA ALA A 61 8.07 8.13 11.87
C ALA A 61 8.08 9.55 11.27
N ASP A 62 7.28 9.82 10.23
CA ASP A 62 7.14 11.16 9.66
C ASP A 62 6.62 12.17 10.69
N HIS A 63 5.56 11.82 11.44
CA HIS A 63 5.08 12.67 12.52
C HIS A 63 6.13 12.89 13.61
N MET A 64 6.93 11.88 13.95
CA MET A 64 8.02 12.03 14.92
C MET A 64 9.13 12.95 14.41
N ILE A 65 9.44 12.93 13.11
CA ILE A 65 10.40 13.85 12.49
C ILE A 65 9.86 15.28 12.52
N GLN A 66 8.61 15.50 12.09
CA GLN A 66 7.98 16.82 12.05
C GLN A 66 7.89 17.47 13.44
N ASN A 67 7.65 16.67 14.48
CA ASN A 67 7.55 17.15 15.86
C ASN A 67 8.90 17.12 16.60
N GLY A 68 10.01 16.84 15.92
CA GLY A 68 11.36 16.89 16.50
C GLY A 68 11.69 15.76 17.48
N PHE A 69 10.86 14.72 17.58
CA PHE A 69 11.15 13.50 18.36
C PHE A 69 12.21 12.63 17.68
N ILE A 70 12.25 12.64 16.34
CA ILE A 70 13.36 12.12 15.54
C ILE A 70 14.03 13.33 14.90
N HIS A 71 15.30 13.56 15.21
CA HIS A 71 16.03 14.65 14.58
C HIS A 71 16.10 14.39 13.07
N PRO A 72 15.71 15.35 12.20
CA PRO A 72 15.85 15.17 10.76
C PRO A 72 17.34 14.93 10.49
N SER A 73 17.68 13.77 9.92
CA SER A 73 19.04 13.48 9.50
C SER A 73 19.49 14.64 8.60
N ARG A 74 20.41 15.49 9.09
CA ARG A 74 21.04 16.54 8.27
C ARG A 74 21.94 15.84 7.27
N LEU A 75 21.35 15.29 6.21
CA LEU A 75 22.05 14.71 5.07
C LEU A 75 22.91 15.78 4.37
N ASP A 76 22.61 17.06 4.59
CA ASP A 76 23.31 18.23 4.08
C ASP A 76 24.76 18.36 4.60
N ARG A 77 25.14 17.65 5.68
CA ARG A 77 26.46 17.81 6.30
C ARG A 77 27.61 17.07 5.60
N LYS A 78 27.35 16.41 4.46
CA LYS A 78 28.37 15.69 3.66
C LYS A 78 28.54 16.21 2.23
N LEU A 79 27.93 17.33 1.87
CA LEU A 79 28.10 17.94 0.53
C LEU A 79 28.86 19.28 0.56
N GLU A 80 29.18 19.81 1.75
CA GLU A 80 30.06 20.97 1.93
C GLU A 80 31.30 20.55 2.71
N GLY A 81 32.35 20.13 1.99
CA GLY A 81 33.71 20.03 2.54
C GLY A 81 34.18 18.60 2.84
N GLU A 82 34.48 17.85 1.79
CA GLU A 82 35.76 17.16 1.54
C GLU A 82 35.93 16.99 0.03
#